data_AF-A0A1F4QF87-F1
#
_entry.id   AF-A0A1F4QF87-F1
#
_cell.length_a   1.000
_cell.length_b   1.000
_cell.length_c   1.000
_cell.angle_alpha   90.00
_cell.angle_beta   90.00
_cell.angle_gamma   90.00
#
_symmetry.space_group_name_H-M   'P 1'
#
loop_
_entity.id
_entity.type
_entity.pdbx_description
1 polymer ?
#
loop_
_entity_poly.entity_id
_entity_poly.type
_entity_poly.pdbx_seq_one_letter_code
_entity_poly.pdbx_strand_id
1 'polypeptide(L)'
;MARHSAWQDKVARSEVPADLAESLQEAGRTGITAWAPPMVAVTSGREAVGHAITAAVRGEDIRVAANAATRRLKDVLAATERR
;
A
#
# COMPACT_ATOMS: atom_id res chain seq x y z
N MET A 1 10.36 7.66 19.16
CA MET A 1 10.06 6.33 19.74
C MET A 1 9.85 5.35 18.59
N ALA A 2 10.54 4.21 18.58
CA ALA A 2 10.30 3.17 17.58
C ALA A 2 8.94 2.53 17.82
N ARG A 3 8.10 2.41 16.78
CA ARG A 3 6.81 1.70 16.88
C ARG A 3 7.10 0.24 17.24
N HIS A 4 6.62 -0.21 18.39
CA HIS A 4 6.72 -1.62 18.78
C HIS A 4 5.65 -2.42 18.03
N SER A 5 6.01 -3.61 17.57
CA SER A 5 5.09 -4.46 16.84
C SER A 5 3.99 -4.97 17.76
N ALA A 6 2.72 -4.86 17.34
CA ALA A 6 1.60 -5.43 18.06
C ALA A 6 1.74 -6.97 18.21
N TRP A 7 2.49 -7.62 17.32
CA TRP A 7 2.80 -9.05 17.43
C TRP A 7 3.72 -9.41 18.59
N GLN A 8 4.35 -8.44 19.24
CA GLN A 8 5.14 -8.68 20.46
C GLN A 8 4.27 -8.58 21.72
N ASP A 9 3.07 -7.99 21.64
CA ASP A 9 2.14 -7.87 22.75
C ASP A 9 1.28 -9.14 22.89
N LYS A 10 1.19 -9.69 24.10
CA LYS A 10 0.46 -10.94 24.36
C LYS A 10 -1.06 -10.74 24.36
N VAL A 11 -1.53 -9.59 24.83
CA VAL A 11 -2.96 -9.25 24.89
C VAL A 11 -3.47 -8.99 23.47
N ALA A 12 -2.78 -8.14 22.71
CA ALA A 12 -3.16 -7.83 21.33
C ALA A 12 -3.19 -9.10 20.44
N ARG A 13 -2.26 -10.04 20.65
CA ARG A 13 -2.28 -11.33 19.94
C ARG A 13 -3.47 -12.21 20.31
N SER A 14 -3.91 -12.19 21.56
CA SER A 14 -5.02 -13.03 22.02
C SER A 14 -6.40 -12.55 21.53
N GLU A 15 -6.49 -11.30 21.08
CA GLU A 15 -7.72 -10.70 20.54
C GLU A 15 -7.93 -10.97 19.04
N VAL A 16 -6.91 -11.49 18.35
CA VAL A 16 -6.96 -11.78 16.92
C VAL A 16 -7.14 -13.29 16.72
N PRO A 17 -8.17 -13.74 15.98
CA PRO A 17 -8.31 -15.13 15.56
C PRO A 17 -7.02 -15.68 14.94
N ALA A 18 -6.67 -16.93 15.23
CA ALA A 18 -5.36 -17.48 14.87
C ALA A 18 -5.08 -17.47 13.35
N ASP A 19 -6.11 -17.76 12.55
CA ASP A 19 -6.06 -17.73 11.08
C ASP A 19 -5.87 -16.33 10.51
N LEU A 20 -6.56 -15.34 11.09
CA LEU A 20 -6.38 -13.92 10.76
C LEU A 20 -4.98 -13.44 11.19
N ALA A 21 -4.50 -13.87 12.35
CA ALA A 21 -3.17 -13.52 12.85
C ALA A 21 -2.07 -14.02 11.93
N GLU A 22 -2.18 -15.27 11.46
CA GLU A 22 -1.25 -15.87 10.49
C GLU A 22 -1.25 -15.08 9.17
N SER A 23 -2.43 -14.83 8.61
CA SER A 23 -2.59 -14.08 7.35
C SER A 23 -1.97 -12.68 7.42
N LEU A 24 -2.20 -11.95 8.52
CA LEU A 24 -1.64 -10.61 8.70
C LEU A 24 -0.12 -10.62 8.88
N GLN A 25 0.42 -11.63 9.58
CA GLN A 25 1.86 -11.78 9.72
C GLN A 25 2.53 -12.13 8.39
N GLU A 26 1.93 -13.00 7.60
CA GLU A 26 2.43 -13.37 6.28
C GLU A 26 2.38 -12.18 5.30
N ALA A 27 1.29 -11.43 5.30
CA ALA A 27 1.18 -10.17 4.55
C ALA A 27 2.25 -9.16 4.99
N GLY A 28 2.55 -9.08 6.29
CA GLY A 28 3.60 -8.22 6.82
C GLY A 28 5.03 -8.61 6.39
N ARG A 29 5.29 -9.91 6.15
CA ARG A 29 6.60 -10.39 5.67
C ARG A 29 6.82 -10.13 4.18
N THR A 30 5.77 -10.17 3.38
CA THR A 30 5.81 -10.01 1.92
C THR A 30 5.54 -8.58 1.46
N GLY A 31 4.92 -7.76 2.32
CA GLY A 31 4.67 -6.35 2.07
C GLY A 31 5.94 -5.49 2.10
N ILE A 32 5.88 -4.35 1.43
CA ILE A 32 6.98 -3.37 1.45
C ILE A 32 6.82 -2.49 2.69
N THR A 33 7.57 -2.80 3.74
CA THR A 33 7.51 -2.11 5.05
C THR A 33 7.93 -0.63 4.99
N ALA A 34 8.72 -0.26 3.98
CA ALA A 34 9.14 1.12 3.72
C ALA A 34 8.22 1.88 2.76
N TRP A 35 7.24 1.21 2.13
CA TRP A 35 6.32 1.83 1.16
C TRP A 35 5.11 2.40 1.88
N ALA A 36 5.37 3.34 2.77
CA ALA A 36 4.35 4.26 3.25
C ALA A 36 4.69 5.63 2.66
N PRO A 37 4.11 6.03 1.51
CA PRO A 37 4.21 7.42 1.09
C PRO A 37 3.71 8.30 2.24
N PRO A 38 4.20 9.55 2.36
CA PRO A 38 3.71 10.46 3.39
C PRO A 38 2.19 10.41 3.45
N MET A 39 1.59 10.32 4.65
CA MET A 39 0.13 10.13 4.81
C MET A 39 -0.70 11.10 3.94
N VAL A 40 -0.17 12.31 3.72
CA VAL A 40 -0.74 13.37 2.87
C VAL A 40 -0.92 12.93 1.40
N ALA A 41 -0.07 12.06 0.89
CA ALA A 41 -0.01 11.64 -0.50
C ALA A 41 -0.74 10.32 -0.79
N VAL A 42 -1.15 9.59 0.26
CA VAL A 42 -1.74 8.23 0.12
C VAL A 42 -2.98 8.23 -0.78
N THR A 43 -3.87 9.22 -0.63
CA THR A 43 -5.07 9.34 -1.47
C THR A 43 -4.70 9.48 -2.94
N SER A 44 -3.80 10.41 -3.26
CA SER A 44 -3.33 10.64 -4.64
C SER A 44 -2.61 9.42 -5.22
N GLY A 45 -1.83 8.70 -4.39
CA GLY A 45 -1.21 7.45 -4.80
C GLY A 45 -2.23 6.35 -5.11
N ARG A 46 -3.26 6.20 -4.28
CA ARG A 46 -4.36 5.25 -4.51
C ARG A 46 -5.14 5.56 -5.79
N GLU A 47 -5.43 6.84 -6.05
CA GLU A 47 -6.11 7.27 -7.28
C GLU A 47 -5.30 6.90 -8.52
N ALA A 48 -3.99 7.18 -8.53
CA ALA A 48 -3.11 6.87 -9.65
C ALA A 48 -3.13 5.38 -10.01
N VAL A 49 -3.01 4.51 -9.00
CA VAL A 49 -3.03 3.05 -9.20
C VAL A 49 -4.45 2.55 -9.52
N GLY A 50 -5.47 3.08 -8.86
CA GLY A 50 -6.87 2.70 -9.03
C GLY A 50 -7.39 2.89 -10.46
N HIS A 51 -6.91 3.90 -11.17
CA HIS A 51 -7.23 4.09 -12.58
C HIS A 51 -6.74 2.93 -13.46
N ALA A 52 -5.51 2.44 -13.26
CA ALA A 52 -4.99 1.30 -14.02
C ALA A 52 -5.77 0.01 -13.74
N ILE A 53 -6.17 -0.21 -12.47
CA ILE A 53 -7.02 -1.35 -12.10
C ILE A 53 -8.40 -1.23 -12.77
N THR A 54 -9.00 -0.05 -12.75
CA THR A 54 -10.32 0.20 -13.37
C THR A 54 -10.27 -0.05 -14.88
N ALA A 55 -9.22 0.43 -15.55
CA ALA A 55 -9.01 0.20 -16.98
C ALA A 55 -8.89 -1.31 -17.30
N ALA A 56 -8.14 -2.05 -16.47
CA ALA A 56 -8.00 -3.51 -16.62
C ALA A 56 -9.34 -4.24 -16.47
N VAL A 57 -10.14 -3.87 -15.46
CA VAL A 57 -11.49 -4.44 -15.23
C VAL A 57 -12.43 -4.17 -16.40
N ARG A 58 -12.28 -3.02 -17.08
CA ARG A 58 -13.09 -2.64 -18.24
C ARG A 58 -12.62 -3.25 -19.57
N GLY A 59 -11.50 -3.98 -19.57
CA GLY A 59 -10.91 -4.53 -20.80
C GLY A 59 -10.25 -3.47 -21.69
N GLU A 60 -9.85 -2.34 -21.13
CA GLU A 60 -9.10 -1.29 -21.84
C GLU A 60 -7.63 -1.69 -22.05
N ASP A 61 -6.85 -0.87 -22.76
CA ASP A 61 -5.40 -1.10 -22.92
C ASP A 61 -4.66 -0.93 -21.58
N ILE A 62 -4.45 -2.05 -20.90
CA ILE A 62 -3.78 -2.11 -19.60
C ILE A 62 -2.35 -1.57 -19.65
N ARG A 63 -1.64 -1.69 -20.78
CA ARG A 63 -0.25 -1.23 -20.89
C ARG A 63 -0.22 0.29 -20.91
N VAL A 64 -1.12 0.91 -21.67
CA VAL A 64 -1.26 2.37 -21.69
C VAL A 64 -1.69 2.90 -20.32
N ALA A 65 -2.69 2.27 -19.69
CA ALA A 65 -3.19 2.67 -18.39
C ALA A 65 -2.12 2.52 -17.28
N ALA A 66 -1.39 1.40 -17.25
CA ALA A 66 -0.31 1.17 -16.29
C ALA A 66 0.85 2.17 -16.46
N ASN A 67 1.20 2.51 -17.70
CA ASN A 67 2.21 3.53 -17.99
C ASN A 67 1.77 4.92 -17.50
N ALA A 68 0.48 5.26 -17.65
CA ALA A 68 -0.07 6.51 -17.15
C ALA A 68 -0.07 6.56 -15.62
N ALA A 69 -0.53 5.48 -14.96
CA ALA A 69 -0.50 5.34 -13.51
C ALA A 69 0.93 5.46 -12.94
N THR A 70 1.91 4.84 -13.61
CA THR A 70 3.33 4.91 -13.23
C THR A 70 3.85 6.34 -13.26
N ARG A 71 3.56 7.10 -14.33
CA ARG A 71 3.95 8.51 -14.43
C ARG A 71 3.30 9.32 -13.31
N ARG A 72 1.98 9.17 -13.12
CA ARG A 72 1.23 9.91 -12.11
C ARG A 72 1.73 9.63 -10.70
N LEU A 73 2.02 8.37 -10.38
CA LEU A 73 2.56 7.99 -9.08
C LEU A 73 3.97 8.59 -8.86
N LYS A 74 4.84 8.56 -9.88
CA LYS A 74 6.15 9.22 -9.81
C LYS A 74 6.05 10.71 -9.54
N ASP A 75 5.09 11.39 -10.16
CA ASP A 75 4.85 12.82 -9.92
C ASP A 75 4.42 13.10 -8.47
N VAL A 76 3.53 12.26 -7.93
CA VAL A 76 3.10 12.36 -6.52
C VAL A 76 4.29 12.20 -5.59
N LEU A 77 5.07 11.12 -5.75
CA LEU A 77 6.24 10.85 -4.92
C LEU A 77 7.27 11.99 -5.00
N ALA A 78 7.59 12.45 -6.21
CA ALA A 78 8.54 13.54 -6.43
C ALA A 78 8.11 14.86 -5.76
N ALA A 79 6.81 15.13 -5.68
CA ALA A 79 6.26 16.31 -5.02
C ALA A 79 6.21 16.19 -3.49
N THR A 80 6.13 14.97 -2.95
CA THR A 80 5.87 14.73 -1.52
C THR A 80 7.08 14.24 -0.73
N GLU A 81 8.09 13.67 -1.38
CA GLU A 81 9.28 13.11 -0.73
C GLU A 81 10.46 14.11 -0.59
N ARG A 82 10.36 15.30 -1.21
CA ARG A 82 11.39 16.37 -1.10
C ARG A 82 11.12 17.39 0.00
N ARG A 83 10.10 17.20 0.82
CA ARG A 83 9.77 18.04 1.97
C ARG A 83 9.97 17.26 3.26
#